data_AF-A0A497HLM3-F1
#
_entry.id   AF-A0A497HLM3-F1
#
_cell.length_a   1.000
_cell.length_b   1.000
_cell.length_c   1.000
_cell.angle_alpha   90.00
_cell.angle_beta   90.00
_cell.angle_gamma   90.00
#
_symmetry.space_group_name_H-M   'P 1'
#
loop_
_entity.id
_entity.type
_entity.pdbx_description
1 polymer ?
#
loop_
_entity_poly.entity_id
_entity_poly.type
_entity_poly.pdbx_seq_one_letter_code
_entity_poly.pdbx_strand_id
1 'polypeptide(L)'
;MLISEFDPWKSKLCTCPKKYSFSPYTGCSHACVYCYISSYIPNPFKSRVKKDLFRRLRREIHKVDTYISMANSSDPYPPEERYNRFTRGCLQIFKENDIRLLILTKSDIVTR
;
A
#
# COMPACT_ATOMS: atom_id res chain seq x y z
N MET A 1 0.02 -9.73 9.31
CA MET A 1 0.56 -8.36 9.52
C MET A 1 0.13 -7.46 8.36
N LEU A 2 -0.19 -6.19 8.58
CA LEU A 2 -0.52 -5.21 7.52
C LEU A 2 0.65 -4.30 7.16
N ILE A 3 1.40 -3.88 8.17
CA ILE A 3 2.59 -3.04 8.01
C ILE A 3 3.81 -3.94 8.22
N SER A 4 4.70 -4.06 7.24
CA SER A 4 5.95 -4.82 7.38
C SER A 4 7.13 -3.90 7.12
N GLU A 5 8.26 -4.16 7.77
CA GLU A 5 9.51 -3.53 7.34
C GLU A 5 9.78 -3.92 5.87
N PHE A 6 10.17 -2.95 5.05
CA PHE A 6 10.52 -3.21 3.66
C PHE A 6 12.01 -3.51 3.58
N ASP A 7 12.33 -4.79 3.62
CA ASP A 7 13.66 -5.29 3.33
C ASP A 7 13.56 -6.58 2.51
N PRO A 8 13.24 -6.47 1.21
CA PRO A 8 13.00 -7.65 0.37
C PRO A 8 14.27 -8.48 0.12
N TRP A 9 15.46 -7.89 0.25
CA TRP A 9 16.69 -8.53 -0.20
C TRP A 9 17.73 -8.72 0.90
N LYS A 10 17.62 -8.03 2.05
CA LYS A 10 18.67 -7.95 3.09
C LYS A 10 20.06 -7.72 2.50
N SER A 11 20.09 -7.04 1.35
CA SER A 11 21.27 -6.95 0.51
C SER A 11 22.07 -5.73 0.93
N LYS A 12 23.37 -5.94 1.15
CA LYS A 12 24.32 -4.85 1.42
C LYS A 12 24.38 -3.81 0.29
N LEU A 13 23.84 -4.14 -0.89
CA LEU A 13 23.77 -3.25 -2.06
C LEU A 13 22.51 -2.37 -2.08
N CYS A 14 21.49 -2.61 -1.23
CA CYS A 14 20.36 -1.67 -1.16
C CYS A 14 20.81 -0.39 -0.44
N THR A 15 20.84 0.72 -1.17
CA THR A 15 21.09 2.05 -0.61
C THR A 15 19.80 2.71 -0.10
N CYS A 16 18.68 1.99 -0.16
CA CYS A 16 17.38 2.46 0.26
C CYS A 16 17.36 2.75 1.78
N PRO A 17 16.87 3.92 2.23
CA PRO A 17 16.69 4.15 3.66
C PRO A 17 15.61 3.22 4.22
N LYS A 18 15.70 2.93 5.53
CA LYS A 18 14.72 2.13 6.27
C LYS A 18 13.31 2.69 6.05
N LYS A 19 12.39 1.80 5.71
CA LYS A 19 10.98 2.13 5.46
C LYS A 19 10.08 0.94 5.73
N TYR A 20 8.81 1.22 5.95
CA TYR A 20 7.78 0.19 6.04
C TYR A 20 7.00 0.08 4.72
N SER A 21 6.32 -1.04 4.54
CA SER A 21 5.43 -1.33 3.42
C SER A 21 4.03 -1.59 3.92
N PHE A 22 3.04 -1.02 3.24
CA PHE A 22 1.62 -1.21 3.54
C PHE A 22 0.80 -1.13 2.25
N SER A 23 -0.14 -2.05 2.08
CA SER A 23 -1.09 -2.02 0.95
C SER A 23 -2.52 -2.18 1.47
N PRO A 24 -3.45 -1.26 1.17
CA PRO A 24 -4.87 -1.44 1.52
C PRO A 24 -5.52 -2.53 0.67
N TYR A 25 -5.05 -2.69 -0.57
CA TYR A 25 -5.52 -3.66 -1.54
C TYR A 25 -4.51 -4.80 -1.77
N THR A 26 -5.00 -5.90 -2.34
CA THR A 26 -4.22 -6.97 -2.95
C THR A 26 -4.68 -7.14 -4.39
N GLY A 27 -3.74 -7.14 -5.35
CA GLY A 27 -4.05 -7.01 -6.77
C GLY A 27 -4.31 -5.56 -7.17
N CYS A 28 -4.54 -5.33 -8.47
CA CYS A 28 -4.75 -3.99 -9.03
C CYS A 28 -5.61 -4.04 -10.30
N SER A 29 -6.75 -3.33 -10.30
CA SER A 29 -7.70 -3.31 -11.42
C SER A 29 -7.24 -2.44 -12.61
N HIS A 30 -6.07 -1.79 -12.54
CA HIS A 30 -5.47 -1.11 -13.70
C HIS A 30 -5.05 -2.07 -14.81
N ALA A 31 -4.80 -3.35 -14.47
CA ALA A 31 -4.48 -4.41 -15.43
C ALA A 31 -3.36 -4.06 -16.44
N CYS A 32 -2.29 -3.40 -15.98
CA CYS A 32 -1.17 -3.04 -16.87
C CYS A 32 -0.53 -4.30 -17.48
N VAL A 33 -0.34 -4.29 -18.80
CA VAL A 33 0.20 -5.45 -19.54
C VAL A 33 1.57 -5.91 -19.04
N TYR A 34 2.40 -4.97 -18.56
CA TYR A 34 3.75 -5.23 -18.03
C TYR A 34 3.78 -5.42 -16.50
N CYS A 35 2.64 -5.66 -15.85
CA CYS A 35 2.58 -5.63 -14.39
C CYS A 35 3.27 -6.86 -13.77
N TYR A 36 4.36 -6.62 -13.06
CA TYR A 36 5.16 -7.64 -12.41
C TYR A 36 4.41 -8.44 -11.31
N ILE A 37 3.32 -7.90 -10.75
CA ILE A 37 2.54 -8.61 -9.71
C ILE A 37 1.87 -9.88 -10.25
N SER A 38 1.71 -9.98 -11.58
CA SER A 38 1.09 -11.14 -12.24
C SER A 38 1.87 -12.43 -12.04
N SER A 39 3.17 -12.36 -11.76
CA SER A 39 4.00 -13.55 -11.56
C SER A 39 3.83 -14.19 -10.18
N TYR A 40 3.23 -13.50 -9.19
CA TYR A 40 3.15 -14.00 -7.82
C TYR A 40 1.85 -13.69 -7.06
N ILE A 41 0.95 -12.85 -7.59
CA ILE A 41 -0.38 -12.61 -6.98
C ILE A 41 -1.45 -13.38 -7.75
N PRO A 42 -2.14 -14.35 -7.12
CA PRO A 42 -3.29 -15.01 -7.74
C PRO A 42 -4.40 -14.01 -8.04
N ASN A 43 -5.01 -14.13 -9.23
CA ASN A 43 -5.99 -13.18 -9.76
C ASN A 43 -5.48 -11.73 -9.63
N PRO A 44 -4.34 -11.39 -10.28
CA PRO A 44 -3.58 -10.17 -10.01
C PRO A 44 -4.36 -8.90 -10.36
N PHE A 45 -5.25 -8.98 -11.34
CA PHE A 45 -6.03 -7.84 -11.83
C PHE A 45 -7.38 -7.67 -11.16
N LYS A 46 -7.72 -8.55 -10.21
CA LYS A 46 -8.90 -8.37 -9.35
C LYS A 46 -8.43 -7.73 -8.05
N SER A 47 -8.59 -6.42 -7.92
CA SER A 47 -8.24 -5.74 -6.68
C SER A 47 -9.22 -6.08 -5.54
N ARG A 48 -8.66 -6.32 -4.35
CA ARG A 48 -9.38 -6.81 -3.18
C ARG A 48 -8.88 -6.10 -1.93
N VAL A 49 -9.80 -5.55 -1.14
CA VAL A 49 -9.47 -4.92 0.14
C VAL A 49 -8.98 -5.97 1.13
N LYS A 50 -7.95 -5.67 1.92
CA LYS A 50 -7.49 -6.57 2.98
C LYS A 50 -8.53 -6.66 4.11
N LYS A 51 -8.78 -7.86 4.61
CA LYS A 51 -9.71 -8.11 5.73
C LYS A 51 -9.31 -7.31 6.98
N ASP A 52 -10.32 -6.75 7.66
CA ASP A 52 -10.20 -5.93 8.88
C ASP A 52 -9.19 -4.77 8.77
N LEU A 53 -9.13 -4.14 7.58
CA LEU A 53 -8.12 -3.14 7.21
C LEU A 53 -7.90 -2.08 8.31
N PHE A 54 -8.95 -1.35 8.68
CA PHE A 54 -8.84 -0.24 9.64
C PHE A 54 -8.50 -0.70 11.06
N ARG A 55 -9.15 -1.78 11.53
CA ARG A 55 -8.89 -2.35 12.86
C ARG A 55 -7.43 -2.76 13.02
N ARG A 56 -6.91 -3.49 12.04
CA ARG A 56 -5.52 -3.96 12.04
C ARG A 56 -4.53 -2.82 11.84
N LEU A 57 -4.88 -1.83 11.01
CA LEU A 57 -4.04 -0.66 10.79
C LEU A 57 -3.84 0.13 12.09
N ARG A 58 -4.93 0.48 12.80
CA ARG A 58 -4.84 1.19 14.08
C ARG A 58 -3.99 0.47 15.12
N ARG A 59 -4.03 -0.87 15.16
CA ARG A 59 -3.19 -1.65 16.08
C ARG A 59 -1.71 -1.64 15.68
N GLU A 60 -1.41 -1.67 14.39
CA GLU A 60 -0.04 -1.83 13.90
C GLU A 60 0.69 -0.50 13.66
N ILE A 61 0.00 0.64 13.64
CA ILE A 61 0.58 1.93 13.24
C ILE A 61 1.69 2.43 14.18
N HIS A 62 1.58 2.13 15.48
CA HIS A 62 2.51 2.61 16.50
C HIS A 62 3.93 2.04 16.39
N LYS A 63 4.15 1.01 15.57
CA LYS A 63 5.49 0.43 15.37
C LYS A 63 6.32 1.14 14.29
N VAL A 64 5.74 2.15 13.63
CA VAL A 64 6.37 2.85 12.51
C VAL A 64 7.22 3.99 13.05
N ASP A 65 8.53 3.93 12.81
CA ASP A 65 9.52 4.92 13.27
C ASP A 65 10.09 5.80 12.13
N THR A 66 9.59 5.61 10.90
CA THR A 66 10.05 6.28 9.68
C THR A 66 8.84 6.52 8.75
N TYR A 67 8.98 6.37 7.44
CA TYR A 67 7.89 6.47 6.48
C TYR A 67 7.39 5.11 5.99
N ILE A 68 6.18 5.11 5.45
CA ILE A 68 5.56 3.96 4.79
C ILE A 68 5.56 4.16 3.27
N SER A 69 6.15 3.22 2.54
CA SER A 69 5.95 3.06 1.10
C SER A 69 4.63 2.33 0.85
N MET A 70 3.67 3.01 0.25
CA MET A 70 2.35 2.46 0.01
C MET A 70 2.32 1.59 -1.25
N ALA A 71 1.62 0.47 -1.16
CA ALA A 71 1.15 -0.32 -2.28
C ALA A 71 2.26 -0.85 -3.22
N ASN A 72 3.42 -1.26 -2.70
CA ASN A 72 4.53 -1.74 -3.55
C ASN A 72 4.08 -2.80 -4.56
N SER A 73 3.24 -3.77 -4.17
CA SER A 73 2.70 -4.85 -5.04
C SER A 73 1.20 -4.69 -5.36
N SER A 74 0.69 -3.47 -5.43
CA SER A 74 -0.69 -3.14 -5.81
C SER A 74 -0.74 -1.69 -6.32
N ASP A 75 -1.90 -1.05 -6.32
CA ASP A 75 -2.00 0.42 -6.43
C ASP A 75 -2.81 0.94 -5.22
N PRO A 76 -2.47 2.09 -4.63
CA PRO A 76 -3.27 2.66 -3.55
C PRO A 76 -4.62 3.20 -4.03
N TYR A 77 -4.76 3.54 -5.31
CA TYR A 77 -5.96 4.12 -5.89
C TYR A 77 -6.44 3.33 -7.12
N PRO A 78 -6.78 2.04 -6.96
CA PRO A 78 -7.39 1.30 -8.06
C PRO A 78 -8.74 1.95 -8.45
N PRO A 79 -9.26 1.71 -9.67
CA PRO A 79 -10.51 2.30 -10.14
C PRO A 79 -11.68 2.28 -9.14
N GLU A 80 -11.85 1.21 -8.37
CA GLU A 80 -12.92 1.11 -7.37
C GLU A 80 -12.74 2.03 -6.13
N GLU A 81 -11.55 2.59 -5.90
CA GLU A 81 -11.30 3.60 -4.86
C GLU A 81 -12.00 4.94 -5.17
N ARG A 82 -12.56 5.13 -6.38
CA ARG A 82 -13.54 6.21 -6.65
C ARG A 82 -14.72 6.16 -5.67
N TYR A 83 -15.17 4.96 -5.30
CA TYR A 83 -16.37 4.75 -4.49
C TYR A 83 -16.04 4.25 -3.09
N ASN A 84 -15.11 3.29 -2.98
CA ASN A 84 -14.85 2.56 -1.75
C ASN A 84 -14.16 3.39 -0.67
N ARG A 85 -13.25 4.31 -1.05
CA ARG A 85 -12.55 5.24 -0.15
C ARG A 85 -11.77 4.56 0.99
N PHE A 86 -11.28 3.32 0.79
CA PHE A 86 -10.48 2.62 1.81
C PHE A 86 -9.11 3.27 1.99
N THR A 87 -8.45 3.65 0.90
CA THR A 87 -7.18 4.37 0.97
C THR A 87 -7.40 5.71 1.65
N ARG A 88 -8.48 6.45 1.33
CA ARG A 88 -8.82 7.70 2.04
C ARG A 88 -8.95 7.48 3.55
N GLY A 89 -9.64 6.43 4.00
CA GLY A 89 -9.75 6.10 5.42
C GLY A 89 -8.40 5.75 6.06
N CYS A 90 -7.52 5.04 5.33
CA CYS A 90 -6.16 4.78 5.79
C CYS A 90 -5.34 6.06 5.94
N LEU A 91 -5.45 6.99 4.97
CA LEU A 91 -4.75 8.28 5.02
C LEU A 91 -5.19 9.13 6.21
N GLN A 92 -6.45 9.09 6.61
CA GLN A 92 -6.93 9.77 7.82
C GLN A 92 -6.22 9.21 9.06
N ILE A 93 -6.18 7.89 9.20
CA ILE A 93 -5.48 7.23 10.33
C ILE A 93 -3.99 7.56 10.33
N PHE A 94 -3.34 7.56 9.15
CA PHE A 94 -1.94 7.95 9.04
C PHE A 94 -1.71 9.42 9.43
N LYS A 95 -2.58 10.33 8.99
CA LYS A 95 -2.52 11.75 9.36
C LYS A 95 -2.69 11.97 10.86
N GLU A 96 -3.64 11.27 11.49
CA GLU A 96 -3.87 11.33 12.95
C GLU A 96 -2.66 10.87 13.77
N ASN A 97 -1.78 10.05 13.19
CA ASN A 97 -0.59 9.50 13.85
C ASN A 97 0.73 10.09 13.31
N ASP A 98 0.68 11.21 12.56
CA ASP A 98 1.84 11.88 11.95
C ASP A 98 2.76 10.96 11.12
N ILE A 99 2.16 9.98 10.42
CA ILE A 99 2.92 9.03 9.61
C ILE A 99 3.20 9.61 8.23
N ARG A 100 4.50 9.68 7.88
CA ARG A 100 4.96 10.06 6.54
C ARG A 100 4.72 8.94 5.54
N LEU A 101 4.23 9.31 4.36
CA LEU A 101 3.84 8.36 3.31
C LEU A 101 4.59 8.64 2.01
N LEU A 102 5.01 7.58 1.33
CA LEU A 102 5.44 7.59 -0.06
C LEU A 102 4.38 6.88 -0.89
N ILE A 103 3.79 7.60 -1.86
CA ILE A 103 2.69 7.10 -2.68
C ILE A 103 3.12 7.11 -4.14
N LEU A 104 2.99 5.96 -4.79
CA LEU A 104 3.15 5.78 -6.24
C LEU A 104 1.80 5.25 -6.76
N THR A 105 1.25 5.90 -7.80
CA THR A 105 -0.04 5.50 -8.37
C THR A 105 -0.12 5.86 -9.84
N LYS A 106 -0.90 5.07 -10.61
CA LYS A 106 -1.32 5.42 -11.98
C LYS A 106 -2.60 6.24 -12.05
N SER A 107 -3.21 6.51 -10.90
CA SER A 107 -4.56 7.04 -10.81
C SER A 107 -4.56 8.55 -10.61
N ASP A 108 -5.32 9.26 -11.45
CA ASP A 108 -5.64 10.70 -11.31
C ASP A 108 -6.42 11.01 -10.02
N ILE A 109 -7.09 9.98 -9.49
CA ILE A 109 -7.82 9.94 -8.22
C ILE A 109 -7.02 10.47 -7.02
N VAL A 110 -5.69 10.47 -7.06
CA VAL A 110 -4.89 11.01 -5.94
C VAL A 110 -5.06 12.53 -5.74
N THR A 111 -5.50 13.26 -6.77
CA THR A 111 -5.53 14.74 -6.81
C THR A 111 -6.74 15.40 -6.14
N ARG A 112 -7.68 14.62 -5.64
CA ARG A 112 -8.93 15.06 -4.99
C ARG A 112 -8.84 15.19 -3.47
#